data_AF-A0A961YZ98-F1
#
_entry.id   AF-A0A961YZ98-F1
#
_cell.length_a   1.000
_cell.length_b   1.000
_cell.length_c   1.000
_cell.angle_alpha   90.00
_cell.angle_beta   90.00
_cell.angle_gamma   90.00
#
_symmetry.space_group_name_H-M   'P 1'
#
loop_
_entity.id
_entity.type
_entity.pdbx_description
1 polymer ?
#
loop_
_entity_poly.entity_id
_entity_poly.type
_entity_poly.pdbx_seq_one_letter_code
_entity_poly.pdbx_strand_id
1 'polypeptide(L)'
;MTGLLGLLASIVPADAQRGPYGQRFDDRNRYEDRYSDRSAGRERNVAGQFDYYALVLSWSPTHCASEGGGRDDLQCNRRDGRRFNFVLHGLWPQYERGYPGDCPTRDRPFVPNRVIDQMLDIMPAKGLIIHEYKKHGTCSGLDPAGYFDLARQLYSRIRVPERYINPFDVQFVAPEQLVREMMAANPDLKPDMMAVNCGGPGNRLKEVRICFSKSGQLRACGHNENQRRMCSARQMYVPPVRSTWKGDQGHRAAPDSGAGRSEPKDRNERGGSERDGTAPRQRDYLPGPRGI
;
A
#
# COMPACT_ATOMS: atom_id res chain seq x y z
N MET A 1 -25.77 -56.51 51.46
CA MET A 1 -25.72 -56.20 50.01
C MET A 1 -25.34 -54.74 49.88
N THR A 2 -24.05 -54.47 49.71
CA THR A 2 -23.41 -53.15 49.73
C THR A 2 -23.56 -52.48 48.37
N GLY A 3 -24.11 -51.26 48.34
CA GLY A 3 -24.35 -50.49 47.12
C GLY A 3 -23.09 -49.79 46.59
N LEU A 4 -22.85 -49.93 45.29
CA LEU A 4 -21.84 -49.16 44.53
C LEU A 4 -22.35 -47.73 44.29
N LEU A 5 -21.61 -46.73 44.76
CA LEU A 5 -21.70 -45.34 44.31
C LEU A 5 -20.66 -45.12 43.21
N GLY A 6 -21.11 -45.04 41.95
CA GLY A 6 -20.27 -44.68 40.82
C GLY A 6 -20.07 -43.17 40.73
N LEU A 7 -18.82 -42.70 40.77
CA LEU A 7 -18.47 -41.32 40.45
C LEU A 7 -18.62 -41.09 38.94
N LEU A 8 -19.42 -40.07 38.58
CA LEU A 8 -19.56 -39.53 37.24
C LEU A 8 -18.31 -38.74 36.85
N ALA A 9 -17.57 -39.18 35.83
CA ALA A 9 -16.58 -38.38 35.14
C ALA A 9 -17.17 -37.92 33.79
N SER A 10 -17.72 -36.70 33.76
CA SER A 10 -18.11 -36.04 32.52
C SER A 10 -16.85 -35.59 31.78
N ILE A 11 -16.59 -36.20 30.63
CA ILE A 11 -15.53 -35.78 29.70
C ILE A 11 -16.00 -34.45 29.05
N VAL A 12 -15.39 -33.34 29.46
CA VAL A 12 -15.54 -32.04 28.80
C VAL A 12 -14.66 -32.05 27.55
N PRO A 13 -15.18 -31.77 26.34
CA PRO A 13 -14.34 -31.65 25.16
C PRO A 13 -13.39 -30.46 25.30
N ALA A 14 -12.15 -30.64 24.84
CA ALA A 14 -11.12 -29.62 24.86
C ALA A 14 -11.49 -28.44 23.96
N ASP A 15 -11.99 -27.36 24.57
CA ASP A 15 -12.06 -26.05 23.93
C ASP A 15 -10.65 -25.59 23.57
N ALA A 16 -10.38 -25.53 22.26
CA ALA A 16 -9.17 -24.96 21.72
C ALA A 16 -9.08 -23.47 22.10
N GLN A 17 -8.20 -23.17 23.05
CA GLN A 17 -7.87 -21.82 23.51
C GLN A 17 -7.43 -20.94 22.33
N ARG A 18 -8.34 -20.08 21.86
CA ARG A 18 -7.98 -18.94 21.01
C ARG A 18 -7.29 -17.89 21.88
N GLY A 19 -5.99 -17.69 21.65
CA GLY A 19 -5.23 -16.67 22.34
C GLY A 19 -5.76 -15.24 22.10
N PRO A 20 -5.45 -14.29 22.99
CA PRO A 20 -6.02 -12.93 23.02
C PRO A 20 -5.71 -12.05 21.81
N TYR A 21 -4.86 -12.53 20.88
CA TYR A 21 -4.54 -11.85 19.63
C TYR A 21 -5.62 -12.00 18.54
N GLY A 22 -6.49 -13.02 18.62
CA GLY A 22 -7.44 -13.35 17.53
C GLY A 22 -8.81 -12.67 17.62
N GLN A 23 -9.27 -12.24 18.80
CA GLN A 23 -10.65 -11.79 19.02
C GLN A 23 -10.86 -10.27 18.94
N ARG A 24 -9.80 -9.46 18.78
CA ARG A 24 -9.86 -8.01 19.01
C ARG A 24 -9.63 -7.12 17.77
N PHE A 25 -9.54 -7.72 16.58
CA PHE A 25 -9.61 -7.02 15.29
C PHE A 25 -11.04 -7.00 14.71
N ASP A 26 -12.02 -7.61 15.40
CA ASP A 26 -13.38 -7.85 14.90
C ASP A 26 -14.24 -6.58 14.72
N ASP A 27 -13.97 -5.47 15.41
CA ASP A 27 -14.83 -4.27 15.25
C ASP A 27 -14.64 -3.54 13.91
N ARG A 28 -13.51 -3.77 13.21
CA ARG A 28 -13.29 -3.27 11.83
C ARG A 28 -14.05 -4.08 10.79
N ASN A 29 -14.41 -5.34 11.10
CA ASN A 29 -15.09 -6.25 10.17
C ASN A 29 -16.51 -5.77 9.81
N ARG A 30 -17.13 -4.82 10.53
CA ARG A 30 -18.54 -4.46 10.29
C ARG A 30 -18.83 -3.84 8.90
N TYR A 31 -17.83 -3.30 8.21
CA TYR A 31 -17.99 -2.80 6.84
C TYR A 31 -17.70 -3.88 5.78
N GLU A 32 -16.73 -4.76 6.03
CA GLU A 32 -16.35 -5.86 5.15
C GLU A 32 -17.35 -7.02 5.21
N ASP A 33 -17.82 -7.38 6.41
CA ASP A 33 -18.83 -8.44 6.61
C ASP A 33 -20.17 -8.12 5.94
N ARG A 34 -20.51 -6.83 5.74
CA ARG A 34 -21.79 -6.43 5.13
C ARG A 34 -21.90 -6.82 3.64
N TYR A 35 -20.78 -7.17 3.00
CA TYR A 35 -20.73 -7.74 1.65
C TYR A 35 -20.39 -9.23 1.62
N SER A 36 -20.19 -9.88 2.78
CA SER A 36 -20.12 -11.33 2.84
C SER A 36 -21.54 -11.91 2.68
N ASP A 37 -22.02 -11.97 1.43
CA ASP A 37 -23.09 -12.88 1.09
C ASP A 37 -22.55 -14.30 1.31
N ARG A 38 -22.82 -14.84 2.50
CA ARG A 38 -22.39 -16.17 2.96
C ARG A 38 -22.93 -17.29 2.06
N SER A 39 -23.77 -16.97 1.09
CA SER A 39 -24.42 -17.90 0.17
C SER A 39 -23.73 -18.01 -1.21
N ALA A 40 -22.85 -17.08 -1.59
CA ALA A 40 -22.33 -17.00 -2.97
C ALA A 40 -20.78 -17.12 -3.13
N GLY A 41 -20.04 -17.31 -2.02
CA GLY A 41 -18.59 -17.02 -1.98
C GLY A 41 -17.62 -18.15 -1.67
N ARG A 42 -18.03 -19.32 -1.17
CA ARG A 42 -17.06 -20.40 -0.88
C ARG A 42 -16.48 -21.06 -2.12
N GLU A 43 -17.21 -21.06 -3.24
CA GLU A 43 -16.75 -21.62 -4.51
C GLU A 43 -15.80 -20.70 -5.29
N ARG A 44 -15.57 -19.46 -4.82
CA ARG A 44 -14.77 -18.47 -5.56
C ARG A 44 -13.43 -18.08 -4.93
N ASN A 45 -13.13 -18.45 -3.68
CA ASN A 45 -11.84 -18.09 -3.04
C ASN A 45 -10.66 -18.87 -3.61
N VAL A 46 -10.30 -18.58 -4.86
CA VAL A 46 -9.24 -19.24 -5.61
C VAL A 46 -8.16 -18.23 -5.94
N ALA A 47 -6.93 -18.54 -5.54
CA ALA A 47 -5.78 -17.70 -5.81
C ALA A 47 -5.64 -17.41 -7.31
N GLY A 48 -5.43 -16.14 -7.66
CA GLY A 48 -5.28 -15.69 -9.04
C GLY A 48 -6.60 -15.50 -9.82
N GLN A 49 -7.75 -15.93 -9.28
CA GLN A 49 -9.06 -15.76 -9.89
C GLN A 49 -9.80 -14.57 -9.27
N PHE A 50 -9.64 -13.41 -9.89
CA PHE A 50 -10.25 -12.12 -9.54
C PHE A 50 -10.14 -11.17 -10.74
N ASP A 51 -10.86 -10.05 -10.69
CA ASP A 51 -11.06 -9.13 -11.82
C ASP A 51 -10.15 -7.89 -11.78
N TYR A 52 -9.87 -7.37 -10.58
CA TYR A 52 -9.01 -6.20 -10.37
C TYR A 52 -8.43 -6.13 -8.97
N TYR A 53 -7.51 -5.19 -8.76
CA TYR A 53 -7.03 -4.80 -7.45
C TYR A 53 -7.66 -3.48 -7.01
N ALA A 54 -8.05 -3.39 -5.74
CA ALA A 54 -8.27 -2.11 -5.05
C ALA A 54 -7.04 -1.81 -4.18
N LEU A 55 -6.32 -0.73 -4.49
CA LEU A 55 -5.30 -0.15 -3.62
C LEU A 55 -6.00 0.70 -2.56
N VAL A 56 -5.86 0.35 -1.29
CA VAL A 56 -6.57 1.01 -0.19
C VAL A 56 -5.61 1.89 0.59
N LEU A 57 -5.88 3.20 0.57
CA LEU A 57 -5.10 4.21 1.28
C LEU A 57 -5.86 4.66 2.52
N SER A 58 -5.32 4.39 3.72
CA SER A 58 -5.96 4.77 4.98
C SER A 58 -5.48 6.13 5.47
N TRP A 59 -6.40 6.99 5.90
CA TRP A 59 -6.09 8.29 6.52
C TRP A 59 -5.67 8.10 7.98
N SER A 60 -4.36 8.16 8.23
CA SER A 60 -3.78 7.85 9.54
C SER A 60 -4.35 8.68 10.70
N PRO A 61 -4.62 10.00 10.57
CA PRO A 61 -5.21 10.77 11.67
C PRO A 61 -6.56 10.23 12.15
N THR A 62 -7.40 9.71 11.23
CA THR A 62 -8.67 9.09 11.63
C THR A 62 -8.44 7.75 12.32
N HIS A 63 -7.50 6.95 11.83
CA HIS A 63 -7.12 5.69 12.48
C HIS A 63 -6.56 5.92 13.89
N CYS A 64 -5.65 6.88 14.06
CA CYS A 64 -5.02 7.20 15.33
C CYS A 64 -6.00 7.80 16.36
N ALA A 65 -7.08 8.44 15.91
CA ALA A 65 -8.16 8.90 16.76
C ALA A 65 -9.19 7.80 17.11
N SER A 66 -9.07 6.61 16.51
CA SER A 66 -9.95 5.46 16.79
C SER A 66 -9.40 4.61 17.94
N GLU A 67 -10.23 3.71 18.49
CA GLU A 67 -9.81 2.77 19.53
C GLU A 67 -8.64 1.86 19.12
N GLY A 68 -8.49 1.60 17.80
CA GLY A 68 -7.38 0.84 17.26
C GLY A 68 -6.05 1.59 17.29
N GLY A 69 -6.09 2.93 17.22
CA GLY A 69 -4.91 3.78 17.12
C GLY A 69 -3.95 3.68 18.30
N GLY A 70 -4.49 3.47 19.51
CA GLY A 70 -3.69 3.34 20.72
C GLY A 70 -2.78 2.11 20.78
N ARG A 71 -2.94 1.15 19.86
CA ARG A 71 -2.14 -0.09 19.79
C ARG A 71 -1.10 -0.08 18.67
N ASP A 72 -1.16 0.91 17.78
CA ASP A 72 -0.30 1.03 16.61
C ASP A 72 0.76 2.11 16.84
N ASP A 73 1.66 1.87 17.81
CA ASP A 73 2.64 2.87 18.28
C ASP A 73 3.51 3.44 17.16
N LEU A 74 3.92 2.59 16.21
CA LEU A 74 4.72 3.00 15.06
C LEU A 74 4.00 4.02 14.18
N GLN A 75 2.68 3.97 14.08
CA GLN A 75 1.86 4.89 13.29
C GLN A 75 1.42 6.11 14.10
N CYS A 76 0.99 5.90 15.34
CA CYS A 76 0.21 6.87 16.10
C CYS A 76 0.97 7.53 17.26
N ASN A 77 1.91 6.82 17.90
CA ASN A 77 2.55 7.25 19.15
C ASN A 77 4.06 7.49 19.00
N ARG A 78 4.49 8.03 17.85
CA ARG A 78 5.90 8.32 17.61
C ARG A 78 6.39 9.53 18.39
N ARG A 79 7.52 9.36 19.08
CA ARG A 79 8.18 10.41 19.87
C ARG A 79 9.06 11.36 19.05
N ASP A 80 9.40 10.97 17.83
CA ASP A 80 10.22 11.78 16.92
C ASP A 80 9.44 12.92 16.23
N GLY A 81 8.13 13.02 16.44
CA GLY A 81 7.29 14.04 15.79
C GLY A 81 6.86 13.69 14.36
N ARG A 82 7.28 12.53 13.84
CA ARG A 82 6.80 12.04 12.53
C ARG A 82 5.35 11.61 12.68
N ARG A 83 4.52 12.01 11.73
CA ARG A 83 3.12 11.60 11.62
C ARG A 83 2.86 11.17 10.19
N PHE A 84 1.96 10.23 10.02
CA PHE A 84 1.57 9.73 8.70
C PHE A 84 0.33 10.46 8.21
N ASN A 85 0.25 10.64 6.89
CA ASN A 85 -0.96 11.06 6.18
C ASN A 85 -1.69 9.81 5.66
N PHE A 86 -1.80 9.64 4.34
CA PHE A 86 -2.25 8.40 3.73
C PHE A 86 -1.17 7.32 3.80
N VAL A 87 -1.49 6.21 4.46
CA VAL A 87 -0.67 4.98 4.46
C VAL A 87 -1.33 3.93 3.59
N LEU A 88 -0.54 2.98 3.11
CA LEU A 88 -1.07 1.78 2.49
C LEU A 88 -1.79 0.95 3.57
N HIS A 89 -3.09 0.74 3.42
CA HIS A 89 -3.85 -0.24 4.19
C HIS A 89 -3.57 -1.62 3.60
N GLY A 90 -3.75 -1.79 2.29
CA GLY A 90 -3.55 -3.06 1.59
C GLY A 90 -3.82 -2.97 0.10
N LEU A 91 -3.55 -4.07 -0.60
CA LEU A 91 -3.83 -4.26 -2.02
C LEU A 91 -4.78 -5.44 -2.19
N TRP A 92 -6.05 -5.20 -2.49
CA TRP A 92 -7.09 -6.22 -2.37
C TRP A 92 -7.50 -6.74 -3.74
N PRO A 93 -7.32 -8.04 -4.04
CA PRO A 93 -8.01 -8.68 -5.14
C PRO A 93 -9.53 -8.52 -4.98
N GLN A 94 -10.22 -8.16 -6.06
CA GLN A 94 -11.64 -7.84 -6.10
C GLN A 94 -12.30 -8.55 -7.27
N TYR A 95 -13.56 -8.94 -7.09
CA TYR A 95 -14.46 -9.21 -8.21
C TYR A 95 -15.19 -7.93 -8.61
N GLU A 96 -15.81 -7.93 -9.79
CA GLU A 96 -16.78 -6.89 -10.16
C GLU A 96 -17.92 -6.75 -9.12
N ARG A 97 -18.24 -7.85 -8.42
CA ARG A 97 -19.16 -7.91 -7.27
C ARG A 97 -18.63 -8.88 -6.21
N GLY A 98 -18.35 -8.40 -5.01
CA GLY A 98 -17.70 -9.14 -3.93
C GLY A 98 -16.18 -9.25 -4.11
N TYR A 99 -15.52 -9.99 -3.22
CA TYR A 99 -14.07 -10.20 -3.26
C TYR A 99 -13.72 -11.59 -2.76
N PRO A 100 -12.61 -12.18 -3.23
CA PRO A 100 -12.05 -13.35 -2.61
C PRO A 100 -11.34 -12.99 -1.29
N GLY A 101 -11.39 -13.88 -0.31
CA GLY A 101 -10.69 -13.72 0.96
C GLY A 101 -10.21 -15.06 1.50
N ASP A 102 -9.10 -15.03 2.24
CA ASP A 102 -8.49 -16.19 2.89
C ASP A 102 -8.31 -17.38 1.92
N CYS A 103 -7.79 -17.12 0.72
CA CYS A 103 -7.67 -18.14 -0.32
C CYS A 103 -6.74 -19.27 0.13
N PRO A 104 -7.11 -20.55 -0.11
CA PRO A 104 -6.31 -21.69 0.32
C PRO A 104 -4.89 -21.67 -0.29
N THR A 105 -3.90 -21.91 0.55
CA THR A 105 -2.49 -22.09 0.16
C THR A 105 -2.00 -23.46 0.60
N ARG A 106 -0.99 -24.00 -0.08
CA ARG A 106 -0.41 -25.31 0.28
C ARG A 106 0.16 -25.31 1.71
N ASP A 107 0.89 -24.25 2.03
CA ASP A 107 1.54 -24.03 3.31
C ASP A 107 0.84 -22.90 4.07
N ARG A 108 1.00 -22.85 5.40
CA ARG A 108 0.40 -21.76 6.20
C ARG A 108 0.96 -20.40 5.73
N PRO A 109 0.12 -19.41 5.39
CA PRO A 109 0.59 -18.10 4.94
C PRO A 109 1.54 -17.46 5.95
N PHE A 110 2.71 -17.03 5.47
CA PHE A 110 3.76 -16.43 6.27
C PHE A 110 4.39 -15.27 5.51
N VAL A 111 4.64 -14.16 6.20
CA VAL A 111 5.36 -12.99 5.66
C VAL A 111 6.73 -12.93 6.32
N PRO A 112 7.84 -13.04 5.56
CA PRO A 112 9.19 -12.92 6.11
C PRO A 112 9.43 -11.56 6.79
N ASN A 113 10.14 -11.52 7.92
CA ASN A 113 10.44 -10.26 8.63
C ASN A 113 11.09 -9.22 7.71
N ARG A 114 11.97 -9.62 6.79
CA ARG A 114 12.58 -8.69 5.81
C ARG A 114 11.53 -7.92 4.98
N VAL A 115 10.44 -8.59 4.58
CA VAL A 115 9.36 -7.98 3.78
C VAL A 115 8.52 -7.06 4.66
N ILE A 116 8.29 -7.46 5.92
CA ILE A 116 7.61 -6.62 6.91
C ILE A 116 8.39 -5.32 7.11
N ASP A 117 9.67 -5.41 7.42
CA ASP A 117 10.52 -4.26 7.74
C ASP A 117 10.61 -3.29 6.55
N GLN A 118 10.66 -3.83 5.33
CA GLN A 118 10.64 -3.06 4.09
C GLN A 118 9.33 -2.32 3.83
N MET A 119 8.23 -2.65 4.52
CA MET A 119 6.91 -2.01 4.31
C MET A 119 6.54 -1.03 5.42
N LEU A 120 7.24 -1.00 6.56
CA LEU A 120 6.88 -0.19 7.73
C LEU A 120 6.90 1.33 7.50
N ASP A 121 7.57 1.81 6.45
CA ASP A 121 7.57 3.21 6.03
C ASP A 121 6.27 3.65 5.36
N ILE A 122 5.48 2.74 4.77
CA ILE A 122 4.18 3.02 4.13
C ILE A 122 3.01 2.21 4.71
N MET A 123 3.28 1.17 5.49
CA MET A 123 2.32 0.33 6.24
C MET A 123 2.81 0.23 7.70
N PRO A 124 2.65 1.27 8.53
CA PRO A 124 3.32 1.39 9.83
C PRO A 124 2.75 0.51 10.95
N ALA A 125 2.40 -0.73 10.64
CA ALA A 125 1.95 -1.75 11.61
C ALA A 125 2.30 -3.16 11.12
N LYS A 126 3.17 -3.87 11.85
CA LYS A 126 3.56 -5.26 11.53
C LYS A 126 2.34 -6.21 11.46
N GLY A 127 1.41 -6.06 12.41
CA GLY A 127 0.20 -6.88 12.46
C GLY A 127 -0.69 -6.68 11.23
N LEU A 128 -0.76 -5.44 10.72
CA LEU A 128 -1.48 -5.11 9.49
C LEU A 128 -0.87 -5.85 8.30
N ILE A 129 0.44 -5.73 8.07
CA ILE A 129 1.15 -6.39 6.97
C ILE A 129 0.86 -7.90 6.95
N ILE A 130 0.94 -8.56 8.11
CA ILE A 130 0.65 -10.00 8.21
C ILE A 130 -0.82 -10.31 7.90
N HIS A 131 -1.76 -9.50 8.42
CA HIS A 131 -3.19 -9.67 8.20
C HIS A 131 -3.54 -9.52 6.71
N GLU A 132 -3.07 -8.46 6.07
CA GLU A 132 -3.35 -8.14 4.67
C GLU A 132 -2.87 -9.24 3.73
N TYR A 133 -1.67 -9.77 3.95
CA TYR A 133 -1.20 -10.87 3.14
C TYR A 133 -2.06 -12.12 3.33
N LYS A 134 -2.38 -12.48 4.58
CA LYS A 134 -3.16 -13.68 4.87
C LYS A 134 -4.56 -13.61 4.24
N LYS A 135 -5.24 -12.48 4.41
CA LYS A 135 -6.64 -12.28 3.99
C LYS A 135 -6.76 -12.01 2.50
N HIS A 136 -5.91 -11.14 1.95
CA HIS A 136 -6.03 -10.63 0.59
C HIS A 136 -4.86 -11.06 -0.31
N GLY A 137 -3.63 -11.03 0.22
CA GLY A 137 -2.43 -11.40 -0.54
C GLY A 137 -2.45 -12.84 -1.06
N THR A 138 -2.92 -13.81 -0.26
CA THR A 138 -3.10 -15.22 -0.66
C THR A 138 -3.99 -15.38 -1.89
N CYS A 139 -4.96 -14.49 -2.08
CA CYS A 139 -5.87 -14.51 -3.23
C CYS A 139 -5.28 -13.94 -4.51
N SER A 140 -4.15 -13.21 -4.43
CA SER A 140 -3.48 -12.67 -5.61
C SER A 140 -2.78 -13.74 -6.46
N GLY A 141 -2.43 -14.88 -5.85
CA GLY A 141 -1.56 -15.89 -6.47
C GLY A 141 -0.07 -15.56 -6.43
N LEU A 142 0.31 -14.41 -5.84
CA LEU A 142 1.69 -14.01 -5.63
C LEU A 142 2.20 -14.53 -4.28
N ASP A 143 3.52 -14.73 -4.19
CA ASP A 143 4.18 -14.93 -2.90
C ASP A 143 4.24 -13.60 -2.11
N PRO A 144 4.64 -13.61 -0.82
CA PRO A 144 4.63 -12.40 0.00
C PRO A 144 5.49 -11.28 -0.58
N ALA A 145 6.66 -11.60 -1.14
CA ALA A 145 7.56 -10.60 -1.69
C ALA A 145 6.94 -9.93 -2.92
N GLY A 146 6.49 -10.71 -3.91
CA GLY A 146 5.87 -10.19 -5.12
C GLY A 146 4.57 -9.42 -4.85
N TYR A 147 3.77 -9.85 -3.86
CA TYR A 147 2.57 -9.13 -3.46
C TYR A 147 2.89 -7.73 -2.91
N PHE A 148 3.83 -7.63 -1.97
CA PHE A 148 4.18 -6.34 -1.36
C PHE A 148 5.01 -5.45 -2.29
N ASP A 149 5.82 -6.02 -3.18
CA ASP A 149 6.51 -5.28 -4.24
C ASP A 149 5.50 -4.61 -5.18
N LEU A 150 4.48 -5.35 -5.63
CA LEU A 150 3.38 -4.80 -6.43
C LEU A 150 2.62 -3.73 -5.66
N ALA A 151 2.27 -3.98 -4.39
CA ALA A 151 1.53 -3.03 -3.57
C ALA A 151 2.30 -1.71 -3.38
N ARG A 152 3.61 -1.78 -3.11
CA ARG A 152 4.49 -0.61 -3.03
C ARG A 152 4.59 0.11 -4.38
N GLN A 153 4.77 -0.63 -5.47
CA GLN A 153 4.85 -0.05 -6.80
C GLN A 153 3.59 0.76 -7.10
N LEU A 154 2.40 0.20 -6.87
CA LEU A 154 1.13 0.90 -7.10
C LEU A 154 0.94 2.08 -6.15
N TYR A 155 1.29 1.93 -4.86
CA TYR A 155 1.28 3.04 -3.90
C TYR A 155 2.14 4.21 -4.34
N SER A 156 3.37 3.95 -4.81
CA SER A 156 4.32 4.99 -5.23
C SER A 156 3.88 5.78 -6.48
N ARG A 157 2.94 5.25 -7.28
CA ARG A 157 2.38 5.95 -8.45
C ARG A 157 1.33 6.98 -8.06
N ILE A 158 0.79 6.93 -6.84
CA ILE A 158 -0.27 7.83 -6.40
C ILE A 158 0.33 8.97 -5.57
N ARG A 159 0.17 10.19 -6.08
CA ARG A 159 0.56 11.42 -5.40
C ARG A 159 -0.54 11.88 -4.46
N VAL A 160 -0.18 12.18 -3.22
CA VAL A 160 -1.08 12.79 -2.24
C VAL A 160 -1.26 14.28 -2.58
N PRO A 161 -2.49 14.81 -2.67
CA PRO A 161 -2.70 16.23 -2.94
C PRO A 161 -2.17 17.11 -1.80
N GLU A 162 -1.69 18.30 -2.13
CA GLU A 162 -0.98 19.22 -1.20
C GLU A 162 -1.72 19.44 0.12
N ARG A 163 -3.04 19.64 0.07
CA ARG A 163 -3.94 19.81 1.23
C ARG A 163 -3.79 18.71 2.29
N TYR A 164 -3.46 17.49 1.86
CA TYR A 164 -3.42 16.29 2.69
C TYR A 164 -2.00 15.86 3.07
N ILE A 165 -0.96 16.56 2.62
CA ILE A 165 0.44 16.19 2.93
C ILE A 165 0.73 16.36 4.43
N ASN A 166 0.50 17.55 4.97
CA ASN A 166 0.70 17.83 6.40
C ASN A 166 -0.23 18.95 6.92
N PRO A 167 -1.56 18.79 6.85
CA PRO A 167 -2.47 19.77 7.42
C PRO A 167 -2.32 19.86 8.95
N PHE A 168 -2.23 21.09 9.47
CA PHE A 168 -2.18 21.36 10.91
C PHE A 168 -3.57 21.58 11.52
N ASP A 169 -4.48 22.13 10.72
CA ASP A 169 -5.85 22.42 11.11
C ASP A 169 -6.83 21.36 10.64
N VAL A 170 -7.90 21.19 11.42
CA VAL A 170 -9.06 20.38 11.02
C VAL A 170 -9.65 20.98 9.75
N GLN A 171 -10.06 20.11 8.84
CA GLN A 171 -10.75 20.52 7.62
C GLN A 171 -12.09 19.84 7.48
N PHE A 172 -12.98 20.48 6.73
CA PHE A 172 -14.26 19.91 6.34
C PHE A 172 -14.36 19.90 4.81
N VAL A 173 -14.31 18.73 4.20
CA VAL A 173 -14.15 18.59 2.75
C VAL A 173 -15.24 17.69 2.17
N ALA A 174 -15.88 18.11 1.08
CA ALA A 174 -16.82 17.26 0.35
C ALA A 174 -16.07 16.09 -0.33
N PRO A 175 -16.62 14.86 -0.37
CA PRO A 175 -15.98 13.73 -1.05
C PRO A 175 -15.61 14.05 -2.50
N GLU A 176 -16.47 14.77 -3.22
CA GLU A 176 -16.25 15.17 -4.60
C GLU A 176 -15.10 16.18 -4.74
N GLN A 177 -14.87 17.02 -3.72
CA GLN A 177 -13.72 17.92 -3.69
C GLN A 177 -12.42 17.12 -3.52
N LEU A 178 -12.40 16.10 -2.64
CA LEU A 178 -11.24 15.22 -2.51
C LEU A 178 -10.95 14.50 -3.83
N VAL A 179 -11.97 13.96 -4.50
CA VAL A 179 -11.82 13.32 -5.82
C VAL A 179 -11.21 14.27 -6.84
N ARG A 180 -11.68 15.52 -6.91
CA ARG A 180 -11.10 16.55 -7.81
C ARG A 180 -9.62 16.83 -7.49
N GLU A 181 -9.27 16.93 -6.21
CA GLU A 181 -7.88 17.18 -5.79
C GLU A 181 -6.97 15.98 -6.07
N MET A 182 -7.46 14.75 -5.92
CA MET A 182 -6.76 13.53 -6.33
C MET A 182 -6.47 13.52 -7.84
N MET A 183 -7.45 13.88 -8.67
CA MET A 183 -7.27 13.98 -10.12
C MET A 183 -6.29 15.10 -10.50
N ALA A 184 -6.35 16.25 -9.82
CA ALA A 184 -5.41 17.34 -10.05
C ALA A 184 -3.96 16.95 -9.74
N ALA A 185 -3.74 16.15 -8.69
CA ALA A 185 -2.42 15.62 -8.34
C ALA A 185 -1.97 14.44 -9.22
N ASN A 186 -2.93 13.72 -9.83
CA ASN A 186 -2.72 12.49 -10.60
C ASN A 186 -3.52 12.55 -11.91
N PRO A 187 -2.99 13.16 -13.00
CA PRO A 187 -3.75 13.43 -14.22
C PRO A 187 -4.36 12.20 -14.92
N ASP A 188 -3.81 11.00 -14.69
CA ASP A 188 -4.30 9.75 -15.25
C ASP A 188 -5.51 9.17 -14.49
N LEU A 189 -5.80 9.66 -13.29
CA LEU A 189 -6.95 9.24 -12.51
C LEU A 189 -8.24 9.87 -13.02
N LYS A 190 -9.29 9.05 -13.08
CA LYS A 190 -10.67 9.48 -13.36
C LYS A 190 -11.57 9.21 -12.16
N PRO A 191 -12.74 9.89 -12.04
CA PRO A 191 -13.63 9.74 -10.90
C PRO A 191 -14.11 8.31 -10.66
N ASP A 192 -14.32 7.53 -11.73
CA ASP A 192 -14.79 6.15 -11.69
C ASP A 192 -13.69 5.13 -11.34
N MET A 193 -12.43 5.57 -11.25
CA MET A 193 -11.27 4.74 -10.88
C MET A 193 -10.96 4.79 -9.39
N MET A 194 -11.71 5.57 -8.61
CA MET A 194 -11.50 5.71 -7.18
C MET A 194 -12.80 5.84 -6.40
N ALA A 195 -12.73 5.58 -5.11
CA ALA A 195 -13.82 5.82 -4.18
C ALA A 195 -13.29 6.29 -2.82
N VAL A 196 -14.01 7.24 -2.23
CA VAL A 196 -13.74 7.79 -0.90
C VAL A 196 -14.62 7.07 0.12
N ASN A 197 -14.00 6.50 1.15
CA ASN A 197 -14.68 5.94 2.31
C ASN A 197 -14.70 6.96 3.45
N CYS A 198 -15.88 7.18 4.02
CA CYS A 198 -16.04 7.99 5.21
C CYS A 198 -17.01 7.34 6.20
N GLY A 199 -16.92 7.71 7.47
CA GLY A 199 -17.92 7.29 8.44
C GLY A 199 -17.50 7.48 9.89
N GLY A 200 -18.24 6.82 10.79
CA GLY A 200 -18.12 7.05 12.22
C GLY A 200 -18.69 8.42 12.63
N PRO A 201 -18.52 8.83 13.89
CA PRO A 201 -19.04 10.10 14.37
C PRO A 201 -18.47 11.28 13.54
N GLY A 202 -19.33 12.16 13.03
CA GLY A 202 -18.92 13.31 12.22
C GLY A 202 -18.47 12.99 10.79
N ASN A 203 -18.77 11.81 10.25
CA ASN A 203 -18.43 11.41 8.87
C ASN A 203 -16.94 11.62 8.54
N ARG A 204 -16.06 11.02 9.34
CA ARG A 204 -14.62 11.23 9.19
C ARG A 204 -14.11 10.57 7.91
N LEU A 205 -13.17 11.21 7.22
CA LEU A 205 -12.42 10.59 6.12
C LEU A 205 -11.68 9.36 6.66
N LYS A 206 -11.90 8.20 6.07
CA LYS A 206 -11.25 6.95 6.47
C LYS A 206 -10.26 6.47 5.43
N GLU A 207 -10.70 6.37 4.18
CA GLU A 207 -9.89 5.77 3.11
C GLU A 207 -10.15 6.42 1.77
N VAL A 208 -9.18 6.30 0.88
CA VAL A 208 -9.34 6.44 -0.56
C VAL A 208 -8.93 5.12 -1.19
N ARG A 209 -9.78 4.57 -2.05
CA ARG A 209 -9.51 3.33 -2.78
C ARG A 209 -9.34 3.63 -4.24
N ILE A 210 -8.34 3.05 -4.87
CA ILE A 210 -7.99 3.29 -6.28
C ILE A 210 -7.89 1.94 -6.98
N CYS A 211 -8.54 1.80 -8.12
CA CYS A 211 -8.69 0.52 -8.81
C CYS A 211 -7.67 0.35 -9.94
N PHE A 212 -7.03 -0.82 -9.95
CA PHE A 212 -6.04 -1.22 -10.93
C PHE A 212 -6.41 -2.57 -11.54
N SER A 213 -6.18 -2.74 -12.83
CA SER A 213 -6.21 -4.04 -13.48
C SER A 213 -5.15 -4.97 -12.89
N LYS A 214 -5.23 -6.27 -13.19
CA LYS A 214 -4.24 -7.26 -12.74
C LYS A 214 -2.81 -6.95 -13.20
N SER A 215 -2.66 -6.24 -14.32
CA SER A 215 -1.37 -5.77 -14.84
C SER A 215 -0.92 -4.43 -14.24
N GLY A 216 -1.65 -3.88 -13.27
CA GLY A 216 -1.28 -2.65 -12.58
C GLY A 216 -1.60 -1.37 -13.35
N GLN A 217 -2.44 -1.41 -14.39
CA GLN A 217 -2.95 -0.22 -15.09
C GLN A 217 -4.21 0.31 -14.40
N LEU A 218 -4.38 1.63 -14.32
CA LEU A 218 -5.61 2.24 -13.78
C LEU A 218 -6.84 1.78 -14.57
N ARG A 219 -7.94 1.54 -13.85
CA ARG A 219 -9.22 1.15 -14.45
C ARG A 219 -10.39 1.63 -13.61
N ALA A 220 -11.58 1.65 -14.21
CA ALA A 220 -12.81 1.86 -13.46
C ALA A 220 -12.99 0.76 -12.40
N CYS A 221 -13.47 1.16 -11.23
CA CYS A 221 -13.79 0.26 -10.15
C CYS A 221 -15.05 -0.56 -10.43
N GLY A 222 -15.10 -1.76 -9.84
CA GLY A 222 -16.32 -2.59 -9.82
C GLY A 222 -17.39 -2.04 -8.87
N HIS A 223 -18.48 -2.78 -8.72
CA HIS A 223 -19.66 -2.35 -7.97
C HIS A 223 -19.41 -2.23 -6.46
N ASN A 224 -18.36 -2.88 -5.96
CA ASN A 224 -17.99 -2.86 -4.54
C ASN A 224 -17.55 -1.46 -4.09
N GLU A 225 -16.84 -0.74 -4.95
CA GLU A 225 -16.30 0.59 -4.65
C GLU A 225 -17.28 1.69 -5.07
N ASN A 226 -18.56 1.51 -4.75
CA ASN A 226 -19.58 2.50 -5.06
C ASN A 226 -19.45 3.72 -4.15
N GLN A 227 -19.02 4.85 -4.72
CA GLN A 227 -18.81 6.11 -4.00
C GLN A 227 -19.97 6.50 -3.06
N ARG A 228 -21.24 6.41 -3.51
CA ARG A 228 -22.40 6.82 -2.71
C ARG A 228 -22.63 5.91 -1.50
N ARG A 229 -22.27 4.63 -1.59
CA ARG A 229 -22.34 3.67 -0.47
C ARG A 229 -21.16 3.81 0.48
N MET A 230 -20.00 4.20 -0.03
CA MET A 230 -18.77 4.36 0.75
C MET A 230 -18.69 5.67 1.51
N CYS A 231 -19.27 6.73 0.96
CA CYS A 231 -19.44 7.98 1.65
C CYS A 231 -20.64 8.75 1.07
N SER A 232 -21.71 8.84 1.85
CA SER A 232 -22.92 9.61 1.51
C SER A 232 -22.94 11.00 2.13
N ALA A 233 -21.90 11.38 2.86
CA ALA A 233 -21.80 12.66 3.53
C ALA A 233 -21.60 13.80 2.52
N ARG A 234 -22.33 14.91 2.70
CA ARG A 234 -22.09 16.15 1.91
C ARG A 234 -20.73 16.77 2.21
N GLN A 235 -20.24 16.58 3.43
CA GLN A 235 -18.96 17.08 3.91
C GLN A 235 -18.40 16.11 4.94
N MET A 236 -17.11 15.82 4.85
CA MET A 236 -16.38 14.93 5.73
C MET A 236 -15.55 15.72 6.71
N TYR A 237 -15.47 15.26 7.96
CA TYR A 237 -14.45 15.71 8.90
C TYR A 237 -13.09 15.10 8.54
N VAL A 238 -12.09 15.94 8.31
CA VAL A 238 -10.71 15.51 8.01
C VAL A 238 -9.82 15.94 9.17
N PRO A 239 -9.46 15.02 10.09
CA PRO A 239 -8.55 15.34 11.17
C PRO A 239 -7.14 15.64 10.62
N PRO A 240 -6.41 16.58 11.26
CA PRO A 240 -5.10 17.03 10.78
C PRO A 240 -3.98 16.01 11.05
N VAL A 241 -2.89 16.11 10.29
CA VAL A 241 -1.71 15.25 10.43
C VAL A 241 -0.78 15.76 11.54
N ARG A 242 -0.46 17.07 11.53
CA ARG A 242 0.38 17.73 12.54
C ARG A 242 1.77 17.08 12.71
N SER A 243 2.43 16.71 11.62
CA SER A 243 3.82 16.26 11.73
C SER A 243 4.74 17.45 12.00
N THR A 244 5.59 17.31 13.03
CA THR A 244 6.66 18.26 13.39
C THR A 244 8.05 17.74 13.03
N TRP A 245 8.13 16.55 12.44
CA TRP A 245 9.37 15.93 12.00
C TRP A 245 10.04 16.77 10.92
N LYS A 246 11.35 17.00 11.09
CA LYS A 246 12.19 17.76 10.15
C LYS A 246 13.10 16.88 9.29
N GLY A 247 13.02 15.56 9.40
CA GLY A 247 13.85 14.63 8.61
C GLY A 247 13.34 14.44 7.19
N ASP A 248 14.29 14.50 6.26
CA ASP A 248 14.23 14.44 4.79
C ASP A 248 12.94 14.95 4.11
N GLN A 249 13.01 16.21 3.67
CA GLN A 249 12.00 16.94 2.89
C GLN A 249 11.84 16.38 1.46
N GLY A 250 11.60 15.06 1.33
CA GLY A 250 11.80 14.30 0.09
C GLY A 250 10.74 13.22 -0.15
N HIS A 251 9.45 13.55 -0.07
CA HIS A 251 8.41 12.88 -0.88
C HIS A 251 7.85 13.83 -1.94
N ARG A 252 8.73 14.71 -2.45
CA ARG A 252 8.56 15.20 -3.81
C ARG A 252 8.89 14.02 -4.73
N ALA A 253 7.87 13.42 -5.33
CA ALA A 253 8.08 12.79 -6.61
C ALA A 253 8.72 13.87 -7.50
N ALA A 254 9.99 13.70 -7.85
CA ALA A 254 10.71 14.66 -8.66
C ALA A 254 9.96 14.89 -9.99
N PRO A 255 9.75 16.13 -10.43
CA PRO A 255 9.63 16.38 -11.84
C PRO A 255 11.01 16.13 -12.46
N ASP A 256 11.05 15.20 -13.42
CA ASP A 256 12.19 15.03 -14.31
C ASP A 256 12.45 16.37 -15.00
N SER A 257 13.45 17.10 -14.50
CA SER A 257 13.93 18.32 -15.13
C SER A 257 15.12 17.92 -15.97
N GLY A 258 14.83 17.63 -17.24
CA GLY A 258 15.84 17.52 -18.27
C GLY A 258 16.70 18.79 -18.28
N ALA A 259 17.90 18.67 -17.73
CA ALA A 259 18.95 19.67 -17.87
C ALA A 259 19.97 19.12 -18.86
N GLY A 260 19.98 19.73 -20.04
CA GLY A 260 20.89 19.42 -21.14
C GLY A 260 22.35 19.44 -20.69
N ARG A 261 23.08 18.41 -21.10
CA ARG A 261 24.53 18.33 -20.94
C ARG A 261 25.17 19.18 -22.04
N SER A 262 25.66 20.36 -21.67
CA SER A 262 26.52 21.18 -22.50
C SER A 262 27.93 20.59 -22.56
N GLU A 263 28.50 20.55 -23.77
CA GLU A 263 29.87 20.16 -24.07
C GLU A 263 30.89 21.10 -23.40
N PRO A 264 32.10 20.62 -23.02
CA PRO A 264 33.16 21.49 -22.55
C PRO A 264 33.90 22.16 -23.72
N LYS A 265 33.99 23.50 -23.68
CA LYS A 265 34.95 24.28 -24.48
C LYS A 265 36.30 24.30 -23.78
N ASP A 266 37.32 23.74 -24.43
CA ASP A 266 38.73 23.93 -24.08
C ASP A 266 39.24 25.32 -24.49
N ARG A 267 39.83 26.05 -23.54
CA ARG A 267 40.75 27.18 -23.77
C ARG A 267 41.70 27.38 -22.58
N ASN A 268 42.99 27.13 -22.79
CA ASN A 268 44.14 28.04 -22.57
C ASN A 268 45.43 27.23 -22.78
N GLU A 269 46.20 27.43 -23.85
CA GLU A 269 47.21 28.48 -24.11
C GLU A 269 48.53 28.41 -23.30
N ARG A 270 49.59 28.08 -24.06
CA ARG A 270 50.95 28.67 -24.12
C ARG A 270 52.01 28.41 -23.03
N GLY A 271 53.15 27.85 -23.47
CA GLY A 271 54.49 28.38 -23.17
C GLY A 271 55.70 27.44 -23.34
N GLY A 272 56.55 27.68 -24.37
CA GLY A 272 58.01 27.40 -24.45
C GLY A 272 58.46 25.96 -24.82
N SER A 273 59.00 25.65 -26.02
CA SER A 273 60.32 25.99 -26.60
C SER A 273 61.47 25.08 -26.13
N GLU A 274 61.84 24.04 -26.91
CA GLU A 274 63.13 23.93 -27.64
C GLU A 274 63.34 22.55 -28.32
N ARG A 275 63.85 22.63 -29.57
CA ARG A 275 64.69 21.74 -30.43
C ARG A 275 65.02 20.33 -29.88
N ASP A 276 65.05 19.24 -30.65
CA ASP A 276 65.86 18.96 -31.85
C ASP A 276 65.62 17.49 -32.31
N GLY A 277 65.93 17.15 -33.56
CA GLY A 277 66.45 15.81 -33.89
C GLY A 277 65.51 14.67 -34.35
N THR A 278 65.46 14.51 -35.68
CA THR A 278 65.62 13.22 -36.42
C THR A 278 64.43 12.26 -36.61
N ALA A 279 64.13 12.00 -37.89
CA ALA A 279 63.16 11.05 -38.44
C ALA A 279 63.72 9.60 -38.55
N PRO A 280 63.13 8.69 -39.35
CA PRO A 280 61.87 7.97 -39.18
C PRO A 280 62.09 6.44 -39.22
N ARG A 281 61.05 5.60 -39.04
CA ARG A 281 60.93 4.32 -39.77
C ARG A 281 59.53 3.69 -39.74
N GLN A 282 59.06 3.43 -40.95
CA GLN A 282 57.96 2.56 -41.35
C GLN A 282 58.16 1.10 -40.91
N ARG A 283 57.03 0.39 -40.76
CA ARG A 283 56.72 -0.95 -41.30
C ARG A 283 55.26 -1.25 -40.93
N ASP A 284 54.30 -1.07 -41.83
CA ASP A 284 53.89 -1.95 -42.94
C ASP A 284 53.37 -3.34 -42.54
N TYR A 285 52.15 -3.60 -43.04
CA TYR A 285 51.55 -4.88 -43.47
C TYR A 285 51.06 -5.87 -42.38
N LEU A 286 49.74 -5.99 -42.09
CA LEU A 286 48.64 -6.67 -42.84
C LEU A 286 48.69 -8.23 -42.75
N PRO A 287 47.64 -9.00 -43.12
CA PRO A 287 46.61 -9.49 -42.20
C PRO A 287 46.43 -11.03 -42.31
N GLY A 288 45.44 -11.62 -41.62
CA GLY A 288 44.75 -12.79 -42.18
C GLY A 288 44.18 -13.81 -41.17
N PRO A 289 42.96 -14.33 -41.42
CA PRO A 289 42.25 -15.29 -40.57
C PRO A 289 42.32 -16.74 -41.12
N ARG A 290 41.82 -17.71 -40.34
CA ARG A 290 41.25 -19.02 -40.73
C ARG A 290 40.56 -19.59 -39.47
N GLY A 291 39.24 -19.84 -39.47
CA GLY A 291 38.61 -21.15 -39.78
C GLY A 291 38.76 -22.09 -38.57
N ILE A 292 37.74 -22.71 -37.97
CA ILE A 292 36.53 -23.39 -38.46
C ILE A 292 35.44 -23.24 -37.39
#